data_AF-A0A3A0AL29-F1
#
_entry.id   AF-A0A3A0AL29-F1
#
_cell.length_a   1.000
_cell.length_b   1.000
_cell.length_c   1.000
_cell.angle_alpha   90.00
_cell.angle_beta   90.00
_cell.angle_gamma   90.00
#
_symmetry.space_group_name_H-M   'P 1'
#
loop_
_entity.id
_entity.type
_entity.pdbx_description
1 polymer ?
#
loop_
_entity_poly.entity_id
_entity_poly.type
_entity_poly.pdbx_seq_one_letter_code
_entity_poly.pdbx_strand_id
1 'polypeptide(L)'
;MIPLVAMTATRTNTSPWLASVYAGVISAIFAVITTFLFPNVLIGWIVGYLLIGVGPVIGYQLATGQGLDWRPIVGGILGSVLPIIILWPILVGALAKDQSVGKLILGALIGAILGWIVFLLIATVMGQDPAFFPFAFVMYNAVWAGTLGAVMVAWAE
;
A
#
# COMPACT_ATOMS: atom_id res chain seq x y z
N MET A 1 -9.00 -34.73 32.96
CA MET A 1 -8.77 -33.43 32.29
C MET A 1 -7.89 -33.71 31.08
N ILE A 2 -8.41 -33.54 29.87
CA ILE A 2 -7.63 -33.77 28.64
C ILE A 2 -6.79 -32.51 28.41
N PRO A 3 -5.45 -32.61 28.29
CA PRO A 3 -4.64 -31.45 27.95
C PRO A 3 -4.99 -31.03 26.52
N LEU A 4 -5.61 -29.85 26.40
CA LEU A 4 -5.76 -29.14 25.13
C LEU A 4 -4.36 -28.67 24.75
N VAL A 5 -3.63 -29.50 23.98
CA VAL A 5 -2.42 -29.06 23.31
C VAL A 5 -2.85 -27.97 22.34
N ALA A 6 -2.54 -26.73 22.68
CA ALA A 6 -2.71 -25.60 21.79
C ALA A 6 -1.81 -25.86 20.56
N MET A 7 -2.41 -26.34 19.47
CA MET A 7 -1.75 -26.34 18.17
C MET A 7 -1.48 -24.89 17.83
N THR A 8 -0.23 -24.45 17.99
CA THR A 8 0.24 -23.20 17.40
C THR A 8 0.01 -23.34 15.90
N ALA A 9 -0.95 -22.61 15.35
CA ALA A 9 -1.17 -22.58 13.91
C ALA A 9 0.16 -22.18 13.25
N THR A 10 0.72 -23.07 12.44
CA THR A 10 1.95 -22.80 11.71
C THR A 10 1.66 -21.62 10.78
N ARG A 11 2.12 -20.43 11.16
CA ARG A 11 2.03 -19.22 10.32
C ARG A 11 2.67 -19.59 8.98
N THR A 12 1.90 -19.54 7.90
CA THR A 12 2.45 -19.66 6.55
C THR A 12 3.52 -18.57 6.43
N ASN A 13 4.75 -18.97 6.12
CA ASN A 13 5.93 -18.12 6.17
C ASN A 13 5.95 -17.21 4.94
N THR A 14 4.94 -16.35 4.80
CA THR A 14 4.86 -15.38 3.71
C THR A 14 5.98 -14.37 3.89
N SER A 15 6.77 -14.14 2.84
CA SER A 15 7.90 -13.22 2.89
C SER A 15 7.41 -11.76 2.89
N PRO A 16 7.69 -10.96 3.95
CA PRO A 16 7.35 -9.53 3.95
C PRO A 16 8.05 -8.76 2.84
N TRP A 17 9.24 -9.22 2.43
CA TRP A 17 9.99 -8.64 1.32
C TRP A 17 9.23 -8.80 0.00
N LEU A 18 8.68 -9.98 -0.26
CA LEU A 18 7.94 -10.23 -1.49
C LEU A 18 6.68 -9.37 -1.58
N ALA A 19 5.92 -9.29 -0.48
CA ALA A 19 4.74 -8.45 -0.40
C ALA A 19 5.07 -6.97 -0.57
N SER A 20 6.20 -6.52 -0.03
CA SER A 20 6.71 -5.16 -0.22
C SER A 20 6.95 -4.84 -1.69
N VAL A 21 7.67 -5.72 -2.39
CA VAL A 21 7.98 -5.53 -3.81
C VAL A 21 6.70 -5.54 -4.65
N TYR A 22 5.80 -6.49 -4.44
CA TYR A 22 4.55 -6.56 -5.20
C TYR A 22 3.67 -5.33 -4.97
N ALA A 23 3.47 -4.93 -3.70
CA ALA A 23 2.69 -3.76 -3.36
C ALA A 23 3.28 -2.48 -3.96
N GLY A 24 4.60 -2.29 -3.80
CA GLY A 24 5.31 -1.13 -4.31
C GLY A 24 5.25 -1.04 -5.83
N VAL A 25 5.52 -2.14 -6.55
CA VAL A 25 5.48 -2.16 -8.01
C VAL A 25 4.07 -1.91 -8.54
N ILE A 26 3.03 -2.52 -7.96
CA ILE A 26 1.65 -2.34 -8.42
C ILE A 26 1.21 -0.88 -8.22
N SER A 27 1.45 -0.30 -7.04
CA SER A 27 1.12 1.11 -6.80
C SER A 27 1.96 2.05 -7.66
N ALA A 28 3.23 1.72 -7.95
CA ALA A 28 4.07 2.48 -8.87
C ALA A 28 3.50 2.48 -10.29
N ILE A 29 3.04 1.33 -10.79
CA ILE A 29 2.39 1.22 -12.11
C ILE A 29 1.15 2.12 -12.15
N PHE A 30 0.29 2.07 -11.13
CA PHE A 30 -0.88 2.96 -11.07
C PHE A 30 -0.47 4.43 -10.99
N ALA A 31 0.54 4.77 -10.20
CA ALA A 31 1.06 6.14 -10.13
C ALA A 31 1.63 6.62 -11.47
N VAL A 32 2.31 5.75 -12.23
CA VAL A 32 2.81 6.06 -13.57
C VAL A 32 1.65 6.33 -14.52
N ILE A 33 0.62 5.48 -14.50
CA ILE A 33 -0.59 5.68 -15.31
C ILE A 33 -1.25 7.02 -14.97
N THR A 34 -1.41 7.33 -13.69
CA THR A 34 -2.00 8.59 -13.20
C THR A 34 -1.24 9.82 -13.65
N THR A 35 0.10 9.79 -13.54
CA THR A 35 0.93 11.00 -13.70
C THR A 35 1.49 11.20 -15.11
N PHE A 36 1.76 10.13 -15.85
CA PHE A 36 2.36 10.20 -17.18
C PHE A 36 1.35 9.93 -18.30
N LEU A 37 0.37 9.05 -18.10
CA LEU A 37 -0.61 8.71 -19.16
C LEU A 37 -1.85 9.59 -19.12
N PHE A 38 -2.27 10.06 -17.94
CA PHE A 38 -3.45 10.92 -17.77
C PHE A 38 -3.18 12.30 -17.16
N PRO A 39 -2.08 13.02 -17.50
CA PRO A 39 -1.69 14.25 -16.82
C PRO A 39 -2.74 15.37 -16.91
N ASN A 40 -3.56 15.39 -17.97
CA ASN A 40 -4.56 16.42 -18.23
C ASN A 40 -6.00 15.87 -18.27
N VAL A 41 -6.20 14.62 -17.88
CA VAL A 41 -7.52 13.96 -17.92
C VAL A 41 -7.98 13.73 -16.49
N LEU A 42 -8.80 14.66 -15.96
CA LEU A 42 -9.23 14.65 -14.56
C LEU A 42 -9.81 13.30 -14.12
N ILE A 43 -10.69 12.71 -14.94
CA ILE A 43 -11.28 11.40 -14.64
C ILE A 43 -10.22 10.30 -14.57
N GLY A 44 -9.27 10.30 -15.52
CA GLY A 44 -8.16 9.35 -15.54
C GLY A 44 -7.24 9.51 -14.33
N TRP A 45 -7.01 10.76 -13.91
CA TRP A 45 -6.26 11.07 -12.70
C TRP A 45 -6.95 10.56 -11.44
N ILE A 46 -8.27 10.80 -11.30
CA ILE A 46 -9.07 10.30 -10.18
C ILE A 46 -9.04 8.79 -10.13
N VAL A 47 -9.35 8.11 -11.25
CA VAL A 47 -9.36 6.64 -11.32
C VAL A 47 -7.99 6.07 -10.98
N GLY A 48 -6.92 6.62 -11.56
CA GLY A 48 -5.57 6.18 -11.29
C GLY A 48 -5.17 6.38 -9.83
N TYR A 49 -5.52 7.51 -9.22
CA TYR A 49 -5.27 7.77 -7.79
C TYR A 49 -5.99 6.77 -6.89
N LEU A 50 -7.25 6.43 -7.20
CA LEU A 50 -8.00 5.40 -6.45
C LEU A 50 -7.33 4.02 -6.55
N LEU A 51 -6.77 3.68 -7.71
CA LEU A 51 -6.07 2.41 -7.93
C LEU A 51 -4.74 2.33 -7.16
N ILE A 52 -4.06 3.45 -6.90
CA ILE A 52 -2.81 3.45 -6.12
C ILE A 52 -3.02 2.79 -4.75
N GLY A 53 -4.10 3.11 -4.03
CA GLY A 53 -4.37 2.48 -2.73
C GLY A 53 -4.92 1.07 -2.80
N VAL A 54 -5.19 0.54 -3.99
CA VAL A 54 -5.46 -0.90 -4.17
C VAL A 54 -4.15 -1.70 -4.17
N GLY A 55 -3.04 -1.09 -4.62
CA GLY A 55 -1.76 -1.77 -4.77
C GLY A 55 -1.22 -2.47 -3.52
N PRO A 56 -1.28 -1.88 -2.30
CA PRO A 56 -0.86 -2.58 -1.09
C PRO A 56 -1.65 -3.86 -0.82
N VAL A 57 -2.96 -3.82 -1.04
CA VAL A 57 -3.87 -4.94 -0.79
C VAL A 57 -3.63 -6.06 -1.80
N ILE A 58 -3.53 -5.73 -3.10
CA ILE A 58 -3.25 -6.73 -4.13
C ILE A 58 -1.85 -7.31 -3.93
N GLY A 59 -0.84 -6.49 -3.65
CA GLY A 59 0.52 -6.95 -3.41
C GLY A 59 0.60 -7.94 -2.24
N TYR A 60 -0.12 -7.64 -1.16
CA TYR A 60 -0.28 -8.55 -0.02
C TYR A 60 -0.95 -9.88 -0.41
N GLN A 61 -2.09 -9.83 -1.09
CA GLN A 61 -2.85 -11.03 -1.47
C GLN A 61 -2.09 -11.92 -2.47
N LEU A 62 -1.35 -11.30 -3.40
CA LEU A 62 -0.48 -12.01 -4.34
C LEU A 62 0.69 -12.69 -3.62
N ALA A 63 1.29 -12.02 -2.63
CA ALA A 63 2.41 -12.59 -1.89
C ALA A 63 2.00 -13.72 -0.95
N THR A 64 0.80 -13.65 -0.35
CA THR A 64 0.28 -14.69 0.55
C THR A 64 -0.33 -15.89 -0.19
N GLY A 65 -0.67 -15.74 -1.47
CA GLY A 65 -1.29 -16.80 -2.27
C GLY A 65 -2.71 -17.17 -1.81
N GLN A 66 -3.35 -16.34 -0.98
CA GLN A 66 -4.67 -16.62 -0.38
C GLN A 66 -5.85 -16.42 -1.35
N GLY A 67 -5.57 -16.12 -2.62
CA GLY A 67 -6.59 -15.72 -3.59
C GLY A 67 -7.00 -14.25 -3.40
N LEU A 68 -7.85 -13.76 -4.32
CA LEU A 68 -8.21 -12.35 -4.39
C LEU A 68 -9.47 -12.06 -3.55
N ASP A 69 -9.31 -11.47 -2.36
CA ASP A 69 -10.43 -10.99 -1.54
C ASP A 69 -10.78 -9.55 -1.94
N TRP A 70 -11.99 -9.38 -2.49
CA TRP A 70 -12.49 -8.11 -2.99
C TRP A 70 -12.79 -7.10 -1.87
N ARG A 71 -13.02 -7.54 -0.64
CA ARG A 71 -13.45 -6.67 0.47
C ARG A 71 -12.38 -5.62 0.83
N PRO A 72 -11.13 -6.00 1.17
CA PRO A 72 -10.09 -5.01 1.43
C PRO A 72 -9.71 -4.21 0.19
N ILE A 73 -9.94 -4.71 -1.03
CA ILE A 73 -9.73 -3.95 -2.26
C ILE A 73 -10.69 -2.76 -2.32
N VAL A 74 -11.97 -2.97 -2.01
CA VAL A 74 -12.95 -1.88 -1.90
C VAL A 74 -12.52 -0.90 -0.80
N GLY A 75 -12.00 -1.39 0.31
CA GLY A 75 -11.39 -0.57 1.36
C GLY A 75 -10.24 0.30 0.83
N GLY A 76 -9.38 -0.25 -0.03
CA GLY A 76 -8.28 0.46 -0.65
C GLY A 76 -8.72 1.55 -1.64
N ILE A 77 -9.76 1.25 -2.45
CA ILE A 77 -10.37 2.23 -3.37
C ILE A 77 -10.97 3.40 -2.57
N LEU A 78 -11.88 3.09 -1.65
CA LEU A 78 -12.59 4.12 -0.87
C LEU A 78 -11.63 4.89 0.05
N GLY A 79 -10.63 4.19 0.59
CA GLY A 79 -9.57 4.76 1.42
C GLY A 79 -8.70 5.77 0.70
N SER A 80 -8.65 5.71 -0.62
CA SER A 80 -7.88 6.62 -1.48
C SER A 80 -8.71 7.80 -1.97
N VAL A 81 -10.00 7.91 -1.66
CA VAL A 81 -10.85 9.02 -2.14
C VAL A 81 -10.43 10.35 -1.51
N LEU A 82 -10.00 10.30 -0.24
CA LEU A 82 -9.51 11.47 0.48
C LEU A 82 -8.02 11.32 0.72
N PRO A 83 -7.22 12.41 0.61
CA PRO A 83 -5.80 12.41 0.94
C PRO A 83 -5.57 12.38 2.47
N ILE A 84 -6.33 11.53 3.17
CA ILE A 84 -6.29 11.34 4.60
C ILE A 84 -5.60 10.00 4.84
N ILE A 85 -4.32 10.07 5.26
CA ILE A 85 -3.47 8.90 5.54
C ILE A 85 -4.14 7.90 6.50
N ILE A 86 -5.06 8.37 7.35
CA ILE A 86 -5.77 7.58 8.36
C ILE A 86 -7.00 6.85 7.78
N LEU A 87 -7.63 7.35 6.72
CA LEU A 87 -8.87 6.76 6.20
C LEU A 87 -8.62 5.39 5.56
N TRP A 88 -7.56 5.28 4.77
CA TRP A 88 -7.14 4.04 4.13
C TRP A 88 -6.96 2.86 5.10
N PRO A 89 -6.14 2.97 6.17
CA PRO A 89 -5.93 1.85 7.08
C PRO A 89 -7.18 1.49 7.90
N ILE A 90 -8.08 2.45 8.14
CA ILE A 90 -9.38 2.16 8.78
C ILE A 90 -10.25 1.30 7.87
N LEU A 91 -10.42 1.71 6.59
CA LEU A 91 -11.30 0.99 5.68
C LEU A 91 -10.73 -0.37 5.26
N VAL A 92 -9.43 -0.46 4.99
CA VAL A 92 -8.78 -1.73 4.67
C VAL A 92 -8.79 -2.67 5.87
N GLY A 93 -8.45 -2.19 7.07
CA GLY A 93 -8.45 -3.01 8.28
C GLY A 93 -9.84 -3.46 8.72
N ALA A 94 -10.88 -2.65 8.49
CA ALA A 94 -12.25 -3.05 8.78
C ALA A 94 -12.79 -4.12 7.81
N LEU A 95 -12.22 -4.23 6.61
CA LEU A 95 -12.70 -5.12 5.55
C LEU A 95 -11.81 -6.35 5.34
N ALA A 96 -10.56 -6.31 5.80
CA ALA A 96 -9.66 -7.45 5.88
C ALA A 96 -9.92 -8.25 7.16
N LYS A 97 -9.90 -9.58 7.08
CA LYS A 97 -10.21 -10.46 8.22
C LYS A 97 -9.00 -10.71 9.14
N ASP A 98 -7.82 -10.41 8.63
CA ASP A 98 -6.50 -10.78 9.13
C ASP A 98 -5.65 -9.55 9.47
N GLN A 99 -6.20 -8.35 9.34
CA GLN A 99 -5.47 -7.10 9.52
C GLN A 99 -6.08 -6.26 10.63
N SER A 100 -5.24 -5.84 11.57
CA SER A 100 -5.63 -4.89 12.62
C SER A 100 -5.50 -3.44 12.12
N VAL A 101 -6.56 -2.66 12.29
CA VAL A 101 -6.60 -1.22 11.93
C VAL A 101 -5.44 -0.45 12.58
N GLY A 102 -5.16 -0.67 13.86
CA GLY A 102 -4.10 0.04 14.57
C GLY A 102 -2.70 -0.22 13.98
N LYS A 103 -2.44 -1.47 13.61
CA LYS A 103 -1.21 -1.89 12.93
C LYS A 103 -1.11 -1.28 11.53
N LEU A 104 -2.20 -1.24 10.77
CA LEU A 104 -2.23 -0.59 9.46
C LEU A 104 -2.02 0.93 9.56
N ILE A 105 -2.56 1.59 10.59
CA ILE A 105 -2.31 3.03 10.82
C ILE A 105 -0.82 3.27 11.04
N LEU A 106 -0.17 2.48 11.89
CA LEU A 106 1.27 2.58 12.10
C LEU A 106 2.06 2.31 10.81
N GLY A 107 1.68 1.28 10.06
CA GLY A 107 2.29 0.98 8.77
C GLY A 107 2.14 2.11 7.75
N ALA A 108 0.96 2.72 7.67
CA ALA A 108 0.67 3.84 6.79
C ALA A 108 1.47 5.09 7.17
N LEU A 109 1.63 5.37 8.47
CA LEU A 109 2.47 6.47 8.97
C LEU A 109 3.94 6.25 8.66
N ILE A 110 4.48 5.05 8.92
CA ILE A 110 5.86 4.69 8.58
C ILE A 110 6.06 4.82 7.06
N GLY A 111 5.16 4.25 6.26
CA GLY A 111 5.22 4.32 4.81
C GLY A 111 5.16 5.75 4.28
N ALA A 112 4.35 6.62 4.89
CA ALA A 112 4.25 8.02 4.51
C ALA A 112 5.55 8.77 4.83
N ILE A 113 6.13 8.55 6.01
CA ILE A 113 7.43 9.14 6.40
C ILE A 113 8.52 8.70 5.42
N LEU A 114 8.63 7.39 5.14
CA LEU A 114 9.61 6.85 4.19
C LEU A 114 9.38 7.39 2.77
N GLY A 115 8.13 7.43 2.32
CA GLY A 115 7.76 8.01 1.03
C GLY A 115 8.18 9.48 0.92
N TRP A 116 7.90 10.29 1.94
CA TRP A 116 8.29 11.70 1.99
C TRP A 116 9.81 11.89 1.99
N ILE A 117 10.56 11.05 2.72
CA ILE A 117 12.03 11.07 2.68
C ILE A 117 12.51 10.86 1.24
N VAL A 118 11.99 9.84 0.54
CA VAL A 118 12.37 9.57 -0.86
C VAL A 118 11.96 10.71 -1.79
N PHE A 119 10.76 11.24 -1.63
CA PHE A 119 10.26 12.38 -2.42
C PHE A 119 11.18 13.59 -2.28
N LEU A 120 11.54 13.97 -1.04
CA LEU A 120 12.40 15.12 -0.77
C LEU A 120 13.83 14.89 -1.26
N LEU A 121 14.37 13.68 -1.13
CA LEU A 121 15.67 13.33 -1.69
C LEU A 121 15.70 13.52 -3.21
N ILE A 122 14.68 13.05 -3.92
CA ILE A 122 14.57 13.27 -5.37
C ILE A 122 14.51 14.76 -5.70
N ALA A 123 13.69 15.53 -4.98
CA ALA A 123 13.59 16.97 -5.16
C ALA A 123 14.95 17.68 -4.97
N THR A 124 15.75 17.25 -3.99
CA THR A 124 17.10 17.80 -3.78
C THR A 124 18.08 17.43 -4.89
N VAL A 125 18.08 16.18 -5.36
CA VAL A 125 19.00 15.69 -6.41
C VAL A 125 18.66 16.29 -7.78
N MET A 126 17.38 16.58 -8.03
CA MET A 126 16.90 17.17 -9.28
C MET A 126 16.84 18.71 -9.26
N GLY A 127 17.38 19.35 -8.22
CA GLY A 127 17.50 20.82 -8.17
C GLY A 127 16.17 21.57 -7.99
N GLN A 128 15.14 20.93 -7.43
CA GLN A 128 13.81 21.52 -7.18
C GLN A 128 13.07 22.01 -8.45
N ASP A 129 13.47 21.57 -9.65
CA ASP A 129 12.70 21.80 -10.87
C ASP A 129 11.34 21.09 -10.79
N PRO A 130 10.19 21.77 -10.97
CA PRO A 130 8.86 21.14 -10.96
C PRO A 130 8.74 19.85 -11.79
N ALA A 131 9.58 19.65 -12.80
CA ALA A 131 9.69 18.41 -13.56
C ALA A 131 10.01 17.16 -12.71
N PHE A 132 10.57 17.29 -11.49
CA PHE A 132 10.82 16.16 -10.60
C PHE A 132 9.51 15.52 -10.09
N PHE A 133 8.43 16.30 -10.01
CA PHE A 133 7.23 15.95 -9.26
C PHE A 133 6.59 14.62 -9.71
N PRO A 134 6.36 14.35 -11.02
CA PRO A 134 5.77 13.09 -11.46
C PRO A 134 6.60 11.88 -11.04
N PHE A 135 7.92 11.95 -11.22
CA PHE A 135 8.83 10.87 -10.83
C PHE A 135 8.87 10.67 -9.31
N ALA A 136 9.00 11.75 -8.55
CA ALA A 136 8.99 11.69 -7.09
C ALA A 136 7.65 11.18 -6.53
N PHE A 137 6.53 11.53 -7.15
CA PHE A 137 5.21 11.03 -6.79
C PHE A 137 5.09 9.51 -7.02
N VAL A 138 5.59 8.99 -8.14
CA VAL A 138 5.65 7.54 -8.38
C VAL A 138 6.48 6.85 -7.30
N MET A 139 7.66 7.38 -7.00
CA MET A 139 8.56 6.80 -6.01
C MET A 139 7.99 6.86 -4.59
N TYR A 140 7.32 7.97 -4.23
CA TYR A 140 6.59 8.09 -2.96
C TYR A 140 5.57 6.96 -2.82
N ASN A 141 4.72 6.76 -3.83
CA ASN A 141 3.65 5.77 -3.77
C ASN A 141 4.18 4.33 -3.77
N ALA A 142 5.28 4.08 -4.49
CA ALA A 142 5.97 2.79 -4.46
C ALA A 142 6.46 2.44 -3.05
N VAL A 143 7.09 3.40 -2.36
CA VAL A 143 7.65 3.22 -1.02
C VAL A 143 6.55 3.11 0.03
N TRP A 144 5.54 3.97 -0.05
CA TRP A 144 4.38 3.91 0.84
C TRP A 144 3.65 2.57 0.72
N ALA A 145 3.35 2.13 -0.50
CA ALA A 145 2.67 0.86 -0.73
C ALA A 145 3.52 -0.34 -0.37
N GLY A 146 4.82 -0.33 -0.70
CA GLY A 146 5.74 -1.40 -0.33
C GLY A 146 5.87 -1.55 1.18
N THR A 147 5.86 -0.43 1.92
CA THR A 147 5.85 -0.48 3.39
C THR A 147 4.57 -1.14 3.91
N LEU A 148 3.42 -0.77 3.36
CA LEU A 148 2.13 -1.36 3.73
C LEU A 148 2.06 -2.85 3.40
N GLY A 149 2.52 -3.29 2.23
CA GLY A 149 2.58 -4.70 1.86
C GLY A 149 3.43 -5.52 2.83
N ALA A 150 4.60 -4.99 3.24
CA ALA A 150 5.46 -5.62 4.23
C ALA A 150 4.76 -5.73 5.60
N VAL A 151 4.13 -4.64 6.04
CA VAL A 151 3.40 -4.56 7.32
C VAL A 151 2.23 -5.54 7.36
N MET A 152 1.45 -5.60 6.28
CA MET A 152 0.30 -6.51 6.18
C MET A 152 0.71 -7.96 6.36
N VAL A 153 1.88 -8.37 5.84
CA VAL A 153 2.42 -9.72 6.08
C VAL A 153 2.99 -9.87 7.48
N ALA A 154 3.85 -8.94 7.90
CA ALA A 154 4.59 -9.07 9.16
C ALA A 154 3.66 -9.08 10.38
N TRP A 155 2.55 -8.36 10.30
CA TRP A 155 1.63 -8.11 11.40
C TRP A 155 0.25 -8.73 11.25
N ALA A 156 0.01 -9.54 10.21
CA ALA A 156 -1.22 -10.32 10.03
C ALA A 156 -1.54 -11.17 11.28
N GLU A 157 -2.81 -11.24 11.64
CA GLU A 157 -3.34 -11.99 12.79
C GLU A 157 -4.22 -13.17 12.36
#